data_AF-A0A7X7WUA8-F1
#
_entry.id   AF-A0A7X7WUA8-F1
#
_cell.length_a   1.000
_cell.length_b   1.000
_cell.length_c   1.000
_cell.angle_alpha   90.00
_cell.angle_beta   90.00
_cell.angle_gamma   90.00
#
_symmetry.space_group_name_H-M   'P 1'
#
loop_
_entity.id
_entity.type
_entity.pdbx_description
1 polymer ?
#
loop_
_entity_poly.entity_id
_entity_poly.type
_entity_poly.pdbx_seq_one_letter_code
_entity_poly.pdbx_strand_id
1 'polypeptide(L)'
;MKEDPPVISIVIVSGYSGAGKTVALRALEDNGFFCIDNLPIGLIGAFLTSVSEGHTNRRVGIGVDIREKEWIREADSIIAGLRREYPIEILFLESERDVLVRRFRETRR
;
A
#
# COMPACT_ATOMS: atom_id res chain seq x y z
N MET A 1 -16.70 -5.04 30.03
CA MET A 1 -15.56 -5.26 29.13
C MET A 1 -15.79 -4.36 27.93
N LYS A 2 -15.16 -3.19 27.87
CA LYS A 2 -15.28 -2.30 26.70
C LYS A 2 -14.36 -2.91 25.65
N GLU A 3 -14.93 -3.38 24.54
CA GLU A 3 -14.11 -3.75 23.39
C GLU A 3 -13.45 -2.48 22.88
N ASP A 4 -12.13 -2.54 22.66
CA ASP A 4 -11.42 -1.45 22.00
C ASP A 4 -12.04 -1.24 20.60
N PRO A 5 -12.15 0.02 20.15
CA PRO A 5 -12.67 0.30 18.82
C PRO A 5 -11.84 -0.47 17.79
N PRO A 6 -12.47 -0.98 16.71
CA PRO A 6 -11.74 -1.76 15.72
C PRO A 6 -10.61 -0.93 15.12
N VAL A 7 -9.37 -1.34 15.35
CA VAL A 7 -8.19 -0.64 14.83
C VAL A 7 -7.81 -1.26 13.49
N ILE A 8 -8.09 -0.53 12.40
CA ILE A 8 -7.63 -0.90 11.07
C ILE A 8 -6.15 -0.51 10.95
N SER A 9 -5.25 -1.49 10.84
CA SER A 9 -3.83 -1.26 10.60
C SER A 9 -3.52 -1.33 9.12
N ILE A 10 -2.88 -0.29 8.59
CA ILE A 10 -2.66 -0.13 7.15
C ILE A 10 -1.17 -0.13 6.85
N VAL A 11 -0.76 -0.93 5.87
CA VAL A 11 0.59 -0.90 5.29
C VAL A 11 0.48 -0.49 3.83
N ILE A 12 1.03 0.67 3.49
CA ILE A 12 1.17 1.11 2.11
C ILE A 12 2.51 0.62 1.58
N VAL A 13 2.48 -0.20 0.53
CA VAL A 13 3.67 -0.73 -0.15
C VAL A 13 3.89 0.04 -1.45
N SER A 14 5.05 0.67 -1.57
CA SER A 14 5.50 1.35 -2.78
C SER A 14 6.96 0.98 -3.07
N GLY A 15 7.51 1.48 -4.18
CA GLY A 15 8.85 1.15 -4.63
C GLY A 15 8.98 1.10 -6.15
N TYR A 16 10.22 1.00 -6.63
CA TYR A 16 10.48 0.95 -8.07
C TYR A 16 9.89 -0.31 -8.74
N SER A 17 9.63 -0.25 -10.05
CA SER A 17 9.22 -1.43 -10.82
C SER A 17 10.31 -2.50 -10.75
N GLY A 18 9.96 -3.72 -10.33
CA GLY A 18 10.93 -4.80 -10.11
C GLY A 18 11.61 -4.80 -8.73
N ALA A 19 11.27 -3.87 -7.83
CA ALA A 19 11.80 -3.83 -6.47
C ALA A 19 11.15 -4.86 -5.52
N GLY A 20 10.11 -5.58 -5.97
CA GLY A 20 9.47 -6.65 -5.20
C GLY A 20 8.16 -6.30 -4.51
N LYS A 21 7.46 -5.21 -4.92
CA LYS A 21 6.15 -4.82 -4.36
C LYS A 21 5.16 -5.97 -4.27
N THR A 22 4.99 -6.72 -5.36
CA THR A 22 4.09 -7.88 -5.41
C THR A 22 4.51 -8.98 -4.43
N VAL A 23 5.82 -9.17 -4.20
CA VAL A 23 6.32 -10.15 -3.22
C VAL A 23 6.01 -9.69 -1.80
N ALA A 24 6.20 -8.41 -1.49
CA ALA A 24 5.85 -7.86 -0.20
C ALA A 24 4.34 -7.91 0.09
N LEU A 25 3.49 -7.60 -0.91
CA LEU A 25 2.04 -7.72 -0.76
C LEU A 25 1.62 -9.17 -0.49
N ARG A 26 2.18 -10.15 -1.22
CA ARG A 26 1.92 -11.57 -0.94
C ARG A 26 2.33 -11.97 0.47
N ALA A 27 3.49 -11.51 0.93
CA ALA A 27 3.94 -11.77 2.30
C ALA A 27 2.98 -11.16 3.35
N LEU A 28 2.38 -9.99 3.06
CA LEU A 28 1.34 -9.41 3.91
C LEU A 28 0.06 -10.27 3.87
N GLU A 29 -0.38 -10.73 2.70
CA GLU A 29 -1.53 -11.64 2.56
C GLU A 29 -1.34 -12.92 3.39
N ASP A 30 -0.17 -13.53 3.30
CA ASP A 30 0.20 -14.72 4.09
C ASP A 30 0.15 -14.45 5.61
N ASN A 31 0.29 -13.18 6.03
CA ASN A 31 0.19 -12.72 7.40
C ASN A 31 -1.21 -12.16 7.77
N GLY A 32 -2.22 -12.45 6.96
CA GLY A 32 -3.62 -12.12 7.22
C GLY A 32 -4.00 -10.67 6.89
N PHE A 33 -3.23 -9.99 6.03
CA PHE A 33 -3.65 -8.70 5.48
C PHE A 33 -4.61 -8.91 4.30
N PHE A 34 -5.64 -8.07 4.24
CA PHE A 34 -6.40 -7.87 3.02
C PHE A 34 -5.62 -6.93 2.09
N CYS A 35 -5.06 -7.46 1.01
CA CYS A 35 -4.22 -6.70 0.11
C CYS A 35 -4.93 -6.29 -1.18
N ILE A 36 -4.61 -5.08 -1.65
CA ILE A 36 -4.97 -4.59 -2.99
C ILE A 36 -3.71 -4.08 -3.66
N ASP A 37 -3.50 -4.42 -4.94
CA ASP A 37 -2.34 -3.98 -5.71
C ASP A 37 -2.73 -2.89 -6.73
N ASN A 38 -1.77 -2.05 -7.10
CA ASN A 38 -1.89 -1.00 -8.10
C ASN A 38 -3.04 0.00 -7.87
N LEU A 39 -3.30 0.36 -6.61
CA LEU A 39 -4.32 1.35 -6.25
C LEU A 39 -3.76 2.77 -6.41
N PRO A 40 -4.40 3.67 -7.20
CA PRO A 40 -4.04 5.08 -7.25
C PRO A 40 -4.16 5.74 -5.88
N ILE A 41 -3.21 6.62 -5.53
CA ILE A 41 -3.16 7.24 -4.20
C ILE A 41 -4.43 8.03 -3.86
N GLY A 42 -5.04 8.68 -4.84
CA GLY A 42 -6.30 9.42 -4.68
C GLY A 42 -7.50 8.55 -4.31
N LEU A 43 -7.43 7.24 -4.55
CA LEU A 43 -8.52 6.30 -4.24
C LEU A 43 -8.36 5.59 -2.90
N ILE A 44 -7.24 5.77 -2.20
CA ILE A 44 -6.97 5.10 -0.91
C ILE A 44 -8.04 5.45 0.12
N GLY A 45 -8.42 6.73 0.25
CA GLY A 45 -9.41 7.16 1.23
C GLY A 45 -10.77 6.50 1.02
N ALA A 46 -11.30 6.55 -0.21
CA ALA A 46 -12.59 5.92 -0.54
C ALA A 46 -12.57 4.40 -0.30
N PHE A 47 -11.45 3.74 -0.63
CA PHE A 47 -11.27 2.32 -0.36
C PHE A 47 -11.30 2.03 1.15
N LEU A 48 -10.60 2.80 1.97
CA LEU A 48 -10.57 2.62 3.42
C LEU A 48 -11.93 2.86 4.07
N THR A 49 -12.69 3.87 3.61
CA THR A 49 -14.08 4.09 4.04
C THR A 49 -14.95 2.87 3.74
N SER A 50 -14.85 2.31 2.53
CA SER A 50 -15.62 1.11 2.18
C SER A 50 -15.22 -0.11 3.00
N VAL A 51 -13.93 -0.27 3.33
CA VAL A 51 -13.45 -1.37 4.15
C VAL A 51 -13.92 -1.24 5.61
N SER A 52 -13.93 -0.03 6.16
CA SER A 52 -14.34 0.23 7.54
C SER A 52 -15.85 0.06 7.78
N GLU A 53 -16.68 0.39 6.79
CA GLU A 53 -18.13 0.19 6.85
C GLU A 53 -18.54 -1.29 6.80
N GLY A 54 -17.73 -2.14 6.15
CA GLY A 54 -18.07 -3.53 5.90
C GLY A 54 -17.65 -4.53 6.98
N HIS A 55 -16.58 -4.25 7.75
CA HIS A 55 -15.96 -5.26 8.64
C HIS A 55 -15.24 -4.66 9.85
N THR A 56 -15.34 -5.31 11.00
CA THR A 56 -14.56 -5.01 12.21
C THR A 56 -13.19 -5.71 12.14
N ASN A 57 -12.10 -4.99 12.43
CA ASN A 57 -10.71 -5.50 12.56
C ASN A 57 -10.06 -6.11 11.30
N ARG A 58 -9.69 -5.27 10.32
CA ARG A 58 -8.85 -5.70 9.18
C ARG A 58 -7.47 -5.05 9.19
N ARG A 59 -6.45 -5.88 8.95
CA ARG A 59 -5.12 -5.45 8.52
C ARG A 59 -5.18 -5.27 7.00
N VAL A 60 -4.75 -4.14 6.47
CA VAL A 60 -4.91 -3.78 5.05
C VAL A 60 -3.56 -3.48 4.42
N GLY A 61 -3.24 -4.18 3.33
CA GLY A 61 -2.04 -3.93 2.52
C GLY A 61 -2.42 -3.21 1.23
N ILE A 62 -1.76 -2.09 0.91
CA ILE A 62 -2.10 -1.29 -0.27
C ILE A 62 -0.85 -1.10 -1.12
N GLY A 63 -0.82 -1.74 -2.28
CA GLY A 63 0.17 -1.50 -3.32
C GLY A 63 -0.14 -0.20 -4.06
N VAL A 64 0.78 0.76 -4.00
CA VAL A 64 0.67 2.04 -4.68
C VAL A 64 1.79 2.18 -5.71
N ASP A 65 1.43 2.60 -6.92
CA ASP A 65 2.39 2.92 -7.96
C ASP A 65 2.40 4.43 -8.25
N ILE A 66 3.46 5.12 -7.80
CA ILE A 66 3.55 6.59 -7.79
C ILE A 66 4.13 7.11 -9.12
N ARG A 67 3.74 6.52 -10.26
CA ARG A 67 4.33 6.89 -11.56
C ARG A 67 3.84 8.23 -12.11
N GLU A 68 2.69 8.73 -11.68
CA GLU A 68 2.16 9.98 -12.22
C GLU A 68 2.56 11.17 -11.34
N LYS A 69 3.15 12.19 -11.98
CA LYS A 69 3.69 13.37 -11.32
C LYS A 69 2.63 14.18 -10.56
N GLU A 70 1.38 14.15 -11.02
CA GLU A 70 0.27 14.84 -10.37
C GLU A 70 -0.01 14.21 -8.99
N TRP A 71 0.01 12.88 -8.90
CA TRP A 71 -0.20 12.17 -7.63
C TRP A 71 0.90 12.40 -6.61
N ILE A 72 2.14 12.64 -7.04
CA ILE A 72 3.25 12.96 -6.12
C ILE A 72 2.98 14.25 -5.35
N ARG A 73 2.39 15.26 -6.01
CA ARG A 73 2.12 16.56 -5.38
C ARG A 73 1.04 16.48 -4.31
N GLU A 74 0.09 15.58 -4.50
CA GLU A 74 -1.05 15.40 -3.60
C GLU A 74 -0.82 14.29 -2.56
N ALA A 75 0.15 13.40 -2.80
CA ALA A 75 0.46 12.25 -1.97
C ALA A 75 0.63 12.61 -0.50
N ASP A 76 1.44 13.64 -0.21
CA ASP A 76 1.73 14.07 1.15
C ASP A 76 0.47 14.53 1.88
N SER A 77 -0.37 15.33 1.21
CA SER A 77 -1.62 15.84 1.77
C SER A 77 -2.62 14.71 2.03
N ILE A 78 -2.76 13.80 1.07
CA ILE A 78 -3.65 12.64 1.17
C ILE A 78 -3.21 11.74 2.33
N ILE A 79 -1.93 11.35 2.37
CA ILE A 79 -1.37 10.49 3.41
C ILE A 79 -1.48 11.16 4.79
N ALA A 80 -1.19 12.46 4.89
CA ALA A 80 -1.33 13.21 6.14
C ALA A 80 -2.79 13.24 6.62
N GLY A 81 -3.75 13.39 5.71
CA GLY A 81 -5.18 13.29 6.01
C GLY A 81 -5.52 11.93 6.61
N LEU A 82 -5.13 10.85 5.91
CA LEU A 82 -5.44 9.47 6.30
C LEU A 82 -4.77 9.06 7.62
N ARG A 83 -3.56 9.55 7.91
CA ARG A 83 -2.84 9.27 9.18
C ARG A 83 -3.56 9.80 10.41
N ARG A 84 -4.50 10.75 10.26
CA ARG A 84 -5.33 11.23 11.37
C ARG A 84 -6.46 10.27 11.73
N GLU A 85 -6.85 9.41 10.78
CA GLU A 85 -7.98 8.48 10.91
C GLU A 85 -7.51 7.04 11.11
N TYR A 86 -6.36 6.68 10.55
CA TYR A 86 -5.85 5.32 10.55
C TYR A 86 -4.35 5.24 10.91
N PRO A 87 -3.91 4.22 11.66
CA PRO A 87 -2.50 3.90 11.80
C PRO A 87 -1.94 3.37 10.47
N ILE A 88 -1.09 4.19 9.84
CA ILE A 88 -0.49 3.91 8.54
C ILE A 88 1.03 3.77 8.65
N GLU A 89 1.53 2.65 8.17
CA GLU A 89 2.94 2.41 7.89
C GLU A 89 3.19 2.45 6.38
N ILE A 90 4.35 2.96 5.98
CA ILE A 90 4.76 3.03 4.57
C ILE A 90 6.02 2.20 4.40
N LEU A 91 5.93 1.19 3.55
CA LEU A 91 7.05 0.35 3.13
C LEU A 91 7.46 0.78 1.72
N PHE A 92 8.66 1.35 1.59
CA PHE A 92 9.24 1.66 0.30
C PHE A 92 10.35 0.66 -0.06
N LEU A 93 10.15 -0.07 -1.15
CA LEU A 93 11.09 -1.09 -1.62
C LEU A 93 12.02 -0.51 -2.68
N GLU A 94 13.31 -0.66 -2.44
CA GLU A 94 14.37 -0.25 -3.36
C GLU A 94 15.23 -1.44 -3.77
N SER A 95 15.94 -1.28 -4.87
CA SER A 95 16.99 -2.19 -5.32
C SER A 95 17.95 -1.40 -6.20
N GLU A 96 19.18 -1.91 -6.34
CA GLU A 96 20.17 -1.30 -7.22
C GLU A 96 19.66 -1.26 -8.68
N ARG A 97 20.04 -0.20 -9.41
CA ARG A 97 19.50 0.09 -10.75
C ARG A 97 19.78 -1.05 -11.73
N ASP A 98 20.98 -1.59 -11.72
CA ASP A 98 21.41 -2.74 -12.54
C ASP A 98 20.59 -4.00 -12.22
N VAL A 99 20.30 -4.24 -10.93
CA VAL A 99 19.41 -5.32 -10.48
C VAL A 99 17.98 -5.12 -11.01
N LEU A 100 17.43 -3.91 -10.94
CA LEU A 100 16.10 -3.58 -11.47
C LEU A 100 16.04 -3.81 -12.99
N VAL A 101 17.04 -3.34 -13.74
CA VAL A 101 17.15 -3.53 -15.19
C VAL A 101 17.21 -5.00 -15.55
N ARG A 102 18.00 -5.79 -14.81
CA ARG A 102 18.10 -7.24 -15.01
C ARG A 102 16.76 -7.94 -14.78
N ARG A 103 16.08 -7.69 -13.66
CA ARG A 103 14.76 -8.28 -13.34
C ARG A 103 13.68 -7.89 -14.35
N PHE A 104 13.73 -6.67 -14.87
CA PHE A 104 12.82 -6.22 -15.92
C PHE A 104 13.02 -7.01 -17.23
N ARG A 105 14.28 -7.30 -17.58
CA ARG A 105 14.62 -8.13 -18.75
C ARG A 105 14.19 -9.59 -18.58
N GLU A 106 14.26 -10.13 -17.38
CA GLU A 106 13.89 -11.53 -17.08
C GLU A 106 12.36 -11.77 -17.10
N THR A 107 11.55 -10.72 -16.89
CA THR A 107 10.08 -10.82 -16.79
C THR A 107 9.32 -10.46 -18.07
N ARG A 108 10.01 -9.96 -19.11
CA ARG A 108 9.44 -9.73 -20.45
C ARG A 108 9.95 -10.80 -21.43
N ARG A 109 9.02 -11.55 -22.04
CA ARG A 109 9.25 -12.38 -23.24
C ARG A 109 9.19 -11.52 -24.50
#